data_AF-A0A0G0D506-F1
#
_entry.id   AF-A0A0G0D506-F1
#
_cell.length_a   1.000
_cell.length_b   1.000
_cell.length_c   1.000
_cell.angle_alpha   90.00
_cell.angle_beta   90.00
_cell.angle_gamma   90.00
#
_symmetry.space_group_name_H-M   'P 1'
#
loop_
_entity.id
_entity.type
_entity.pdbx_description
1 polymer ?
#
loop_
_entity_poly.entity_id
_entity_poly.type
_entity_poly.pdbx_seq_one_letter_code
_entity_poly.pdbx_strand_id
1 'polypeptide(L)' 'MKINEIMAMTHKEFAVKIKTFKASCEKAGVEPTKRQASKYRLKKGKAYMAKEASK' A
#
# COMPACT_ATOMS: atom_id res chain seq x y z
N MET A 1 -5.02 14.05 -2.55
CA MET A 1 -4.41 13.46 -3.76
C MET A 1 -5.52 13.07 -4.70
N LYS A 2 -5.40 13.41 -5.99
CA LYS A 2 -6.38 13.00 -7.01
C LYS A 2 -6.16 11.51 -7.33
N ILE A 3 -7.23 10.74 -7.51
CA ILE A 3 -7.15 9.28 -7.79
C ILE A 3 -6.27 8.98 -9.02
N ASN A 4 -6.31 9.86 -10.02
CA ASN A 4 -5.53 9.74 -11.25
C ASN A 4 -4.01 9.82 -11.01
N GLU A 5 -3.56 10.61 -10.03
CA GLU A 5 -2.14 10.70 -9.67
C GLU A 5 -1.65 9.40 -9.03
N ILE A 6 -2.47 8.79 -8.17
CA ILE A 6 -2.12 7.55 -7.44
C ILE A 6 -1.91 6.36 -8.40
N MET A 7 -2.68 6.31 -9.50
CA MET A 7 -2.54 5.26 -10.51
C MET A 7 -1.28 5.42 -11.37
N ALA A 8 -0.91 6.67 -11.70
CA ALA A 8 0.27 6.99 -12.50
C ALA A 8 1.59 6.79 -11.73
N MET A 9 1.57 6.83 -10.39
CA MET A 9 2.76 6.62 -9.57
C MET A 9 3.38 5.25 -9.74
N THR A 10 4.71 5.18 -9.69
CA THR A 10 5.42 3.90 -9.66
C THR A 10 5.21 3.19 -8.32
N HIS A 11 5.44 1.86 -8.28
CA HIS A 11 5.37 1.11 -7.02
C HIS A 11 6.38 1.61 -5.97
N LYS A 12 7.53 2.14 -6.40
CA LYS A 12 8.54 2.70 -5.49
C LYS A 12 8.00 3.97 -4.82
N GLU A 13 7.42 4.87 -5.61
CA GLU A 13 6.84 6.09 -5.06
C GLU A 13 5.59 5.83 -4.23
N PHE A 14 4.77 4.86 -4.63
CA PHE A 14 3.58 4.46 -3.87
C PHE A 14 3.96 4.00 -2.46
N ALA A 15 5.04 3.22 -2.35
CA ALA A 15 5.56 2.75 -1.06
C ALA A 15 5.99 3.90 -0.13
N VAL A 16 6.44 5.02 -0.70
CA VAL A 16 6.97 6.17 0.06
C VAL A 16 5.89 7.22 0.35
N LYS A 17 5.07 7.60 -0.64
CA LYS A 17 4.17 8.77 -0.52
C LYS A 17 2.76 8.41 0.00
N ILE A 18 2.32 7.15 -0.10
CA ILE A 18 0.95 6.76 0.29
C ILE A 18 0.90 6.39 1.78
N LYS A 19 0.36 7.32 2.58
CA LYS A 19 0.22 7.15 4.04
C LYS A 19 -0.67 5.97 4.43
N THR A 20 -1.76 5.73 3.71
CA THR A 20 -2.67 4.62 3.99
C THR A 20 -1.99 3.27 3.80
N PHE A 21 -1.18 3.13 2.75
CA PHE A 21 -0.36 1.94 2.51
C PHE A 21 0.68 1.73 3.63
N LYS A 22 1.35 2.79 4.08
CA LYS A 22 2.30 2.72 5.20
C LYS A 22 1.64 2.24 6.49
N ALA A 23 0.50 2.84 6.86
CA ALA A 23 -0.27 2.42 8.03
C ALA A 23 -0.74 0.96 7.92
N SER A 24 -1.15 0.53 6.73
CA SER A 24 -1.50 -0.87 6.47
C SER A 24 -0.31 -1.83 6.57
N CYS A 25 0.89 -1.40 6.16
CA CYS A 25 2.11 -2.18 6.32
C CYS A 25 2.52 -2.31 7.79
N GLU A 26 2.45 -1.21 8.55
CA GLU A 26 2.72 -1.17 9.98
C GLU A 26 1.78 -2.09 10.76
N LYS A 27 0.47 -1.99 10.51
CA LYS A 27 -0.53 -2.92 11.09
C LYS A 27 -0.26 -4.38 10.75
N ALA A 28 0.25 -4.65 9.55
CA ALA A 28 0.60 -5.99 9.11
C ALA A 28 1.99 -6.45 9.60
N GLY A 29 2.73 -5.62 10.33
CA GLY A 29 4.09 -5.92 10.79
C GLY A 29 5.08 -6.16 9.65
N VAL A 30 4.90 -5.50 8.50
CA VAL A 30 5.78 -5.64 7.33
C VAL A 30 6.34 -4.29 6.91
N GLU A 31 7.54 -4.31 6.32
CA GLU A 31 8.11 -3.09 5.76
C GLU A 31 7.37 -2.63 4.49
N PRO A 32 7.16 -1.31 4.31
CA PRO A 32 6.54 -0.74 3.12
C PRO A 32 7.51 -0.76 1.94
N THR A 33 7.67 -1.93 1.31
CA THR A 33 8.55 -2.12 0.16
C THR A 33 7.82 -1.99 -1.17
N LYS A 34 8.58 -1.80 -2.26
CA LYS A 34 8.06 -1.82 -3.65
C LYS A 34 7.21 -3.07 -3.93
N ARG A 35 7.62 -4.24 -3.43
CA ARG A 35 6.91 -5.51 -3.63
C ARG A 35 5.57 -5.52 -2.89
N GLN A 36 5.55 -5.01 -1.65
CA GLN A 36 4.30 -4.88 -0.89
C GLN A 36 3.36 -3.86 -1.53
N ALA A 37 3.88 -2.74 -2.05
CA ALA A 37 3.08 -1.75 -2.76
C ALA A 37 2.42 -2.34 -4.02
N SER A 38 3.15 -3.17 -4.78
CA SER A 38 2.60 -3.90 -5.92
C SER A 38 1.46 -4.85 -5.48
N LYS A 39 1.70 -5.69 -4.47
CA LYS A 39 0.67 -6.59 -3.92
C LYS A 39 -0.56 -5.82 -3.43
N TYR A 40 -0.34 -4.75 -2.68
CA TYR A 40 -1.41 -3.91 -2.12
C TYR A 40 -2.29 -3.28 -3.20
N ARG A 41 -1.68 -2.75 -4.26
CA ARG A 41 -2.41 -2.19 -5.42
C ARG A 41 -3.21 -3.25 -6.18
N LEU A 42 -2.69 -4.48 -6.23
CA LEU A 42 -3.39 -5.64 -6.78
C LEU A 42 -4.41 -6.27 -5.82
N LYS A 43 -4.71 -5.61 -4.69
CA LYS A 43 -5.64 -6.10 -3.65
C LYS A 43 -5.23 -7.43 -3.03
N LYS A 44 -3.92 -7.65 -2.87
CA LYS A 44 -3.31 -8.88 -2.36
C LYS A 44 -2.29 -8.59 -1.26
N GLY A 45 -1.90 -9.64 -0.53
CA GLY A 45 -0.82 -9.60 0.45
C GLY A 45 -1.21 -9.05 1.82
N LYS A 46 -0.27 -9.15 2.76
CA LYS A 46 -0.51 -8.89 4.20
C LYS A 46 -1.00 -7.48 4.48
N ALA A 47 -0.39 -6.46 3.86
CA ALA A 47 -0.82 -5.07 4.04
C ALA A 47 -2.26 -4.83 3.56
N TYR A 48 -2.69 -5.44 2.45
CA TYR A 48 -4.07 -5.29 1.97
C TYR A 48 -5.06 -6.03 2.88
N MET A 49 -4.70 -7.23 3.34
CA MET A 49 -5.51 -7.97 4.31
C MET A 49 -5.68 -7.20 5.62
N ALA A 50 -4.61 -6.58 6.15
CA ALA A 50 -4.70 -5.76 7.37
C ALA A 50 -5.59 -4.52 7.18
N LYS A 51 -5.62 -3.96 5.97
CA LYS A 51 -6.53 -2.87 5.61
C LYS A 51 -7.99 -3.32 5.58
N GLU A 52 -8.30 -4.49 4.99
CA GLU A 52 -9.67 -5.03 4.93
C GLU A 52 -10.15 -5.57 6.29
N ALA A 53 -9.26 -6.12 7.12
CA ALA A 53 -9.59 -6.52 8.48
C ALA A 53 -9.90 -5.34 9.43
N SER A 54 -9.54 -4.11 9.03
CA SER A 54 -9.86 -2.88 9.76
C SER A 54 -11.19 -2.24 9.31
N LYS A 55 -11.99 -2.95 8.51
CA LYS A 55 -13.24 -2.46 7.91
C LYS A 55 -14.43 -3.15 8.56
#